data_AF-A0A524LIA7-F1
#
_entry.id   AF-A0A524LIA7-F1
#
_cell.length_a   1.000
_cell.length_b   1.000
_cell.length_c   1.000
_cell.angle_alpha   90.00
_cell.angle_beta   90.00
_cell.angle_gamma   90.00
#
_symmetry.space_group_name_H-M   'P 1'
#
loop_
_entity.id
_entity.type
_entity.pdbx_description
1 polymer ?
#
loop_
_entity_poly.entity_id
_entity_poly.type
_entity_poly.pdbx_seq_one_letter_code
_entity_poly.pdbx_strand_id
1 'polypeptide(L)'
;MSTFAVKVARIRAIEPIENADVIELAVIGDYRSVVRKGDFRAGDLAVYVPEASLVPEWLLEKMGLTGKLTGKLKNRVKAMKLRGCLSQG
;
A
#
# COMPACT_ATOMS: atom_id res chain seq x y z
N MET A 1 -18.47 -15.69 -3.21
CA MET A 1 -17.88 -15.08 -4.42
C MET A 1 -17.02 -13.91 -3.94
N SER A 2 -15.70 -13.92 -4.16
CA SER A 2 -14.86 -12.77 -3.79
C SER A 2 -14.89 -11.74 -4.93
N THR A 3 -15.30 -10.51 -4.64
CA THR A 3 -15.27 -9.41 -5.61
C THR A 3 -13.91 -8.73 -5.52
N PHE A 4 -13.13 -8.79 -6.60
CA PHE A 4 -11.91 -8.01 -6.73
C PHE A 4 -12.28 -6.53 -6.94
N ALA A 5 -11.94 -5.67 -5.99
CA ALA A 5 -12.26 -4.25 -6.04
C ALA A 5 -11.27 -3.42 -5.22
N VAL A 6 -11.06 -2.18 -5.64
CA VAL A 6 -10.39 -1.13 -4.86
C VAL A 6 -11.45 -0.51 -3.94
N LYS A 7 -11.23 -0.52 -2.63
CA LYS A 7 -12.22 -0.08 -1.63
C LYS A 7 -11.64 0.96 -0.69
N VAL A 8 -12.50 1.85 -0.21
CA VAL A 8 -12.20 2.62 1.00
C VAL A 8 -12.26 1.67 2.18
N ALA A 9 -11.19 1.60 2.95
CA ALA A 9 -11.02 0.73 4.10
C ALA A 9 -10.51 1.52 5.29
N ARG A 10 -10.85 1.06 6.49
CA ARG A 10 -10.37 1.65 7.73
C ARG A 10 -9.04 1.04 8.14
N ILE A 11 -8.09 1.88 8.53
CA ILE A 11 -6.82 1.45 9.11
C ILE A 11 -7.09 0.98 10.54
N ARG A 12 -6.80 -0.30 10.81
CA ARG A 12 -7.02 -0.91 12.12
C ARG A 12 -5.96 -0.52 13.13
N ALA A 13 -4.71 -0.46 12.68
CA ALA A 13 -3.56 -0.14 13.50
C ALA A 13 -2.41 0.40 12.64
N ILE A 14 -1.48 1.11 13.30
CA ILE A 14 -0.17 1.47 12.77
C ILE A 14 0.86 0.72 13.63
N GLU A 15 1.69 -0.10 13.00
CA GLU A 15 2.75 -0.88 13.64
C GLU A 15 4.12 -0.31 13.21
N PRO A 16 5.06 -0.05 14.14
CA PRO A 16 6.39 0.42 13.76
C PRO A 16 7.16 -0.68 13.01
N ILE A 17 8.02 -0.27 12.07
CA ILE A 17 8.98 -1.16 11.42
C ILE A 17 10.31 -1.03 12.15
N GLU A 18 10.88 -2.16 12.59
CA GLU A 18 12.17 -2.19 13.27
C GLU A 18 13.28 -1.61 12.35
N ASN A 19 14.15 -0.76 12.91
CA ASN A 19 15.24 -0.09 12.19
C ASN A 19 14.78 0.75 10.98
N ALA A 20 13.57 1.34 11.04
CA ALA A 20 13.08 2.26 10.02
C ALA A 20 12.53 3.55 10.62
N ASP A 21 13.12 4.69 10.24
CA ASP A 21 12.75 5.98 10.81
C ASP A 21 11.63 6.70 10.03
N VAL A 22 11.47 6.37 8.75
CA VAL A 22 10.62 7.12 7.79
C VAL A 22 9.40 6.35 7.31
N ILE A 23 9.27 5.08 7.69
CA ILE A 23 8.18 4.19 7.26
C ILE A 23 7.63 3.38 8.44
N GLU A 24 6.36 2.99 8.32
CA GLU A 24 5.64 2.17 9.28
C GLU A 24 4.62 1.27 8.55
N LEU A 25 4.03 0.30 9.25
CA LEU A 25 3.04 -0.62 8.68
C LEU A 25 1.63 -0.17 9.06
N ALA A 26 0.83 0.15 8.06
CA ALA A 26 -0.61 0.26 8.23
C ALA A 26 -1.25 -1.13 8.13
N VAL A 27 -2.15 -1.45 9.06
CA VAL A 27 -2.92 -2.69 9.06
C VAL A 27 -4.30 -2.41 8.47
N ILE A 28 -4.62 -2.98 7.30
CA ILE A 28 -5.89 -2.80 6.59
C ILE A 28 -6.53 -4.17 6.36
N GLY A 29 -7.63 -4.46 7.08
CA GLY A 29 -8.17 -5.81 7.10
C GLY A 29 -7.09 -6.80 7.54
N ASP A 30 -6.90 -7.90 6.81
CA ASP A 30 -5.88 -8.91 7.09
C ASP A 30 -4.51 -8.60 6.45
N TYR A 31 -4.39 -7.46 5.77
CA TYR A 31 -3.19 -7.06 5.05
C TYR A 31 -2.39 -6.00 5.82
N ARG A 32 -1.10 -5.93 5.49
CA ARG A 32 -0.17 -4.91 5.95
C ARG A 32 0.42 -4.17 4.75
N SER A 33 0.41 -2.84 4.79
CA SER A 33 0.99 -2.00 3.75
C SER A 33 2.00 -1.05 4.37
N VAL A 34 3.18 -0.94 3.78
CA VAL A 34 4.19 0.03 4.21
C VAL A 34 3.76 1.42 3.76
N VAL A 35 3.62 2.32 4.72
CA VAL A 35 3.26 3.74 4.52
C VAL A 35 4.38 4.61 5.07
N ARG A 36 4.41 5.90 4.70
CA ARG A 36 5.35 6.83 5.35
C ARG A 36 4.88 7.09 6.77
N LYS A 37 5.84 7.28 7.66
CA LYS A 37 5.58 7.52 9.07
C LYS A 37 4.77 8.81 9.25
N GLY A 38 3.62 8.71 9.92
CA GLY A 38 2.74 9.83 10.22
C GLY A 38 1.75 10.21 9.11
N ASP A 39 1.76 9.52 7.95
CA ASP A 39 0.76 9.74 6.89
C ASP A 39 -0.65 9.30 7.32
N PHE A 40 -0.74 8.35 8.27
CA PHE A 40 -1.99 7.77 8.72
C PHE A 40 -2.00 7.51 10.23
N ARG A 41 -3.21 7.38 10.78
CA ARG A 41 -3.48 6.96 12.16
C ARG A 41 -4.49 5.81 12.20
N ALA A 42 -4.50 5.07 13.29
CA ALA A 42 -5.54 4.08 13.54
C ALA A 42 -6.92 4.76 13.53
N GLY A 43 -7.86 4.19 12.77
CA GLY A 43 -9.18 4.75 12.57
C GLY A 43 -9.34 5.57 11.29
N ASP A 44 -8.27 6.00 10.63
CA ASP A 44 -8.36 6.74 9.37
C ASP A 44 -8.95 5.87 8.24
N LEU A 45 -9.56 6.53 7.26
CA LEU A 45 -10.03 5.90 6.02
C LEU A 45 -8.97 6.08 4.93
N ALA A 46 -8.64 4.98 4.23
CA ALA A 46 -7.71 4.97 3.12
C ALA A 46 -8.27 4.17 1.95
N VAL A 47 -7.83 4.49 0.73
CA VAL A 47 -8.13 3.67 -0.45
C VAL A 47 -7.12 2.53 -0.51
N TYR A 48 -7.58 1.30 -0.31
CA TYR A 48 -6.73 0.12 -0.42
C TYR A 48 -6.75 -0.43 -1.85
N VAL A 49 -5.56 -0.48 -2.47
CA VAL A 49 -5.35 -0.97 -3.82
C VAL A 49 -4.71 -2.36 -3.74
N PRO A 50 -5.45 -3.46 -3.90
CA PRO A 50 -4.91 -4.81 -3.68
C PRO A 50 -3.89 -5.22 -4.74
N GLU A 51 -3.14 -6.27 -4.45
CA GLU A 51 -2.24 -6.92 -5.40
C GLU A 51 -2.92 -7.25 -6.74
N ALA A 52 -2.14 -7.25 -7.83
CA ALA A 52 -2.59 -7.41 -9.21
C ALA A 52 -3.47 -6.27 -9.77
N SER A 53 -3.83 -5.26 -8.96
CA SER A 53 -4.50 -4.06 -9.47
C SER A 53 -3.64 -3.32 -10.49
N LEU A 54 -4.28 -2.76 -11.50
CA LEU A 54 -3.66 -1.86 -12.47
C LEU A 54 -3.99 -0.41 -12.08
N VAL A 55 -2.97 0.39 -11.85
CA VAL A 55 -3.11 1.79 -11.46
C VAL A 55 -2.96 2.68 -12.71
N PRO A 56 -3.87 3.63 -12.96
CA PRO A 56 -3.71 4.57 -14.06
C PRO A 56 -2.43 5.42 -13.94
N GLU A 57 -1.79 5.70 -15.06
CA GLU A 57 -0.52 6.45 -15.11
C GLU A 57 -0.62 7.82 -14.44
N TRP A 58 -1.69 8.57 -14.70
CA TRP A 58 -1.93 9.88 -14.08
C TRP A 58 -1.93 9.85 -12.55
N LEU A 59 -2.36 8.74 -11.94
CA LEU A 59 -2.35 8.59 -10.49
C LEU A 59 -0.95 8.24 -9.99
N LEU A 60 -0.22 7.41 -10.72
CA LEU A 60 1.17 7.09 -10.43
C LEU A 60 2.06 8.33 -10.47
N GLU A 61 1.84 9.22 -11.44
CA GLU A 61 2.53 10.51 -11.52
C GLU A 61 2.25 11.38 -10.28
N LYS A 62 0.98 11.55 -9.91
CA LYS A 62 0.59 12.31 -8.71
C LYS A 62 1.19 11.74 -7.42
N MET A 63 1.35 10.43 -7.34
CA MET A 63 1.96 9.74 -6.19
C MET A 63 3.50 9.68 -6.23
N GLY A 64 4.12 10.10 -7.34
CA GLY A 64 5.57 9.95 -7.54
C GLY A 64 6.02 8.49 -7.66
N LEU A 65 5.17 7.63 -8.20
CA LEU A 65 5.35 6.18 -8.38
C LEU A 65 5.54 5.75 -9.85
N THR A 66 5.61 6.69 -10.80
CA THR A 66 5.85 6.40 -12.22
C THR A 66 7.07 5.50 -12.40
N GLY A 67 6.90 4.39 -13.13
CA GLY A 67 7.95 3.42 -13.40
C GLY A 67 8.32 2.48 -12.23
N LYS A 68 7.73 2.65 -11.04
CA LYS A 68 8.11 1.89 -9.83
C LYS A 68 7.33 0.60 -9.62
N LEU A 69 6.15 0.47 -10.21
CA LEU A 69 5.34 -0.74 -10.15
C LEU A 69 5.80 -1.78 -11.17
N THR A 70 5.18 -2.96 -11.12
CA THR A 70 5.56 -4.11 -11.94
C THR A 70 4.79 -4.18 -13.27
N GLY A 71 5.15 -5.13 -14.14
CA GLY A 71 4.53 -5.35 -15.44
C GLY A 71 5.11 -4.48 -16.56
N LYS A 72 4.66 -4.74 -17.80
CA LYS A 72 5.15 -4.07 -19.02
C LYS A 72 4.94 -2.55 -18.96
N LEU A 73 3.79 -2.11 -18.46
CA LEU A 73 3.43 -0.70 -18.31
C LEU A 73 3.81 -0.10 -16.95
N LYS A 74 4.56 -0.84 -16.11
CA LYS A 74 5.00 -0.39 -14.79
C LYS A 74 3.87 0.19 -13.93
N ASN A 75 2.72 -0.47 -13.96
CA ASN A 75 1.49 0.00 -13.33
C ASN A 75 0.74 -1.08 -12.54
N ARG A 76 1.34 -2.25 -12.34
CA ARG A 76 0.73 -3.37 -11.62
C ARG A 76 1.24 -3.45 -10.18
N VAL A 77 0.32 -3.41 -9.22
CA VAL A 77 0.59 -3.61 -7.79
C VAL A 77 1.04 -5.05 -7.54
N LYS A 78 2.11 -5.20 -6.74
CA LYS A 78 2.66 -6.50 -6.34
C LYS A 78 3.13 -6.39 -4.91
N ALA A 79 2.93 -7.44 -4.10
CA ALA A 79 3.57 -7.50 -2.80
C ALA A 79 5.09 -7.39 -2.90
N MET A 80 5.68 -6.74 -1.91
CA MET A 80 7.13 -6.59 -1.77
C MET A 80 7.54 -6.72 -0.32
N LYS A 81 8.83 -6.99 -0.09
CA LYS A 81 9.41 -7.00 1.25
C LYS A 81 10.28 -5.76 1.43
N LEU A 82 10.01 -4.98 2.47
CA LEU A 82 10.86 -3.87 2.89
C LEU A 82 11.31 -4.14 4.32
N ARG A 83 12.63 -4.11 4.55
CA ARG A 83 13.20 -4.30 5.90
C ARG A 83 12.71 -5.58 6.59
N GLY A 84 12.45 -6.65 5.83
CA GLY A 84 11.93 -7.92 6.35
C GLY A 84 10.39 -7.99 6.50
N CYS A 85 9.70 -6.85 6.48
CA CYS A 85 8.24 -6.78 6.56
C CYS A 85 7.60 -6.98 5.19
N LEU A 86 6.54 -7.78 5.13
CA LEU A 86 5.70 -7.93 3.94
C LEU A 86 4.78 -6.72 3.79
N SER A 87 4.82 -6.08 2.62
CA SER A 87 3.91 -5.03 2.19
C SER A 87 3.03 -5.56 1.06
N GLN A 88 1.72 -5.50 1.26
CA GLN A 88 0.69 -5.90 0.30
C GLN A 88 -0.23 -4.72 0.04
N GLY A 89 -0.45 -4.41 -1.24
CA GLY A 89 -1.10 -3.18 -1.67
C GLY A 89 -0.14 -2.01 -1.78
#